data_AF-A0A2C9U998-F1
#
_entry.id   AF-A0A2C9U998-F1
#
_cell.length_a   1.000
_cell.length_b   1.000
_cell.length_c   1.000
_cell.angle_alpha   90.00
_cell.angle_beta   90.00
_cell.angle_gamma   90.00
#
_symmetry.space_group_name_H-M   'P 1'
#
loop_
_entity.id
_entity.type
_entity.pdbx_description
1 polymer ?
#
loop_
_entity_poly.entity_id
_entity_poly.type
_entity_poly.pdbx_seq_one_letter_code
_entity_poly.pdbx_strand_id
1 'polypeptide(L)' 'MVISWILNSLSKELASTFVYTPYAKCLWDNIKGSFAQSNGPLIFQIKREISSLTQIGMSVTVYFTKLKKLRDELD' A
#
# COMPACT_ATOMS: atom_id res chain seq x y z
N MET A 1 20.74 0.05 17.95
CA MET A 1 20.87 -1.04 16.96
C MET A 1 19.82 -0.85 15.87
N VAL A 2 20.18 -1.05 14.59
CA VAL A 2 19.30 -0.82 13.43
C VAL A 2 18.05 -1.71 13.44
N ILE A 3 18.16 -2.95 13.95
CA ILE A 3 17.04 -3.91 14.05
C ILE A 3 15.91 -3.34 14.91
N SER A 4 16.22 -2.82 16.10
CA SER A 4 15.23 -2.24 17.00
C SER A 4 14.52 -1.03 16.39
N TRP A 5 15.20 -0.25 15.55
CA TRP A 5 14.57 0.87 14.84
C TRP A 5 13.55 0.37 13.82
N ILE A 6 13.92 -0.64 13.02
CA ILE A 6 13.01 -1.24 12.04
C ILE A 6 11.81 -1.87 12.75
N LEU A 7 12.02 -2.66 13.81
CA LEU A 7 10.94 -3.30 14.56
C LEU A 7 9.98 -2.29 15.21
N ASN A 8 10.52 -1.18 15.76
CA ASN A 8 9.70 -0.13 16.37
C ASN A 8 8.91 0.70 15.34
N SER A 9 9.30 0.68 14.06
CA SER A 9 8.57 1.32 12.97
C SER A 9 7.46 0.44 12.37
N LEU A 10 7.37 -0.84 12.75
CA LEU A 10 6.35 -1.77 12.27
C LEU A 10 5.15 -1.81 13.22
N SER A 11 3.99 -2.26 12.73
CA SER A 11 2.86 -2.60 13.60
C SER A 11 3.25 -3.71 14.56
N LYS A 12 2.66 -3.75 15.77
CA LYS A 12 3.01 -4.77 16.79
C LYS A 12 2.83 -6.20 16.30
N GLU A 13 1.81 -6.44 15.47
CA GLU A 13 1.53 -7.73 14.84
C GLU A 13 2.63 -8.14 13.85
N LEU A 14 3.18 -7.18 13.11
CA LEU A 14 4.23 -7.44 12.14
C LEU A 14 5.61 -7.49 12.82
N ALA A 15 5.85 -6.69 13.84
CA ALA A 15 7.07 -6.75 14.63
C ALA A 15 7.23 -8.11 15.31
N SER A 16 6.14 -8.70 15.83
CA SER A 16 6.16 -9.99 16.54
C SER A 16 6.61 -11.16 15.65
N THR A 17 6.29 -11.12 14.35
CA THR A 17 6.73 -12.16 13.38
C THR A 17 8.23 -12.11 13.10
N PHE A 18 8.91 -11.00 13.42
CA PHE A 18 10.29 -10.75 13.04
C PHE A 18 11.27 -10.63 14.22
N VAL A 19 10.80 -10.76 15.47
CA VAL A 19 11.59 -10.59 16.70
C VAL A 19 12.85 -11.46 16.73
N TYR A 20 12.82 -12.64 16.10
CA TYR A 20 13.93 -13.59 16.08
C TYR A 20 14.89 -13.40 14.90
N THR A 21 14.75 -12.34 14.10
CA THR A 21 15.61 -12.11 12.94
C THR A 21 16.97 -11.54 13.37
N PRO A 22 18.09 -12.26 13.16
CA PRO A 22 19.39 -11.88 13.72
C PRO A 22 20.06 -10.71 12.97
N TYR A 23 19.65 -10.44 11.73
CA TYR A 23 20.27 -9.42 10.87
C TYR A 23 19.26 -8.41 10.35
N ALA A 24 19.58 -7.11 10.49
CA ALA A 24 18.75 -6.01 9.99
C ALA A 24 18.50 -6.11 8.47
N LYS A 25 19.50 -6.57 7.71
CA LYS A 25 19.38 -6.78 6.26
C LYS A 25 18.35 -7.86 5.93
N CYS A 26 18.40 -8.99 6.63
CA CYS A 26 17.44 -10.08 6.42
C CYS A 26 16.02 -9.65 6.80
N LEU A 27 15.86 -8.88 7.88
CA LEU A 27 14.58 -8.29 8.26
C LEU A 27 14.05 -7.37 7.15
N TRP A 28 14.89 -6.45 6.68
CA TRP A 28 14.53 -5.53 5.60
C TRP A 28 14.17 -6.24 4.30
N ASP A 29 14.96 -7.23 3.89
CA ASP A 29 14.72 -7.98 2.65
C ASP A 29 13.42 -8.81 2.73
N ASN A 30 13.07 -9.36 3.90
CA ASN A 30 11.79 -10.05 4.12
C ASN A 30 10.59 -9.11 4.08
N ILE A 31 10.70 -7.94 4.72
CA ILE A 31 9.65 -6.90 4.66
C ILE A 31 9.49 -6.44 3.22
N LYS A 32 10.60 -6.16 2.53
CA LYS A 32 10.60 -5.77 1.13
C LYS A 32 10.00 -6.87 0.26
N GLY A 33 10.37 -8.14 0.42
CA GLY A 33 9.80 -9.24 -0.37
C GLY A 33 8.29 -9.41 -0.15
N SER A 34 7.84 -9.30 1.10
CA SER A 34 6.44 -9.52 1.46
C SER A 34 5.53 -8.34 1.11
N PHE A 35 6.04 -7.10 1.19
CA PHE A 35 5.23 -5.89 1.05
C PHE A 35 5.55 -5.06 -0.20
N ALA A 36 6.75 -5.18 -0.80
CA ALA A 36 7.08 -4.41 -2.00
C ALA A 36 6.31 -4.85 -3.24
N GLN A 37 5.72 -6.06 -3.24
CA GLN A 37 4.87 -6.55 -4.33
C GLN A 37 3.38 -6.25 -4.10
N SER A 38 2.98 -5.75 -2.92
CA SER A 38 1.57 -5.59 -2.53
C SER A 38 0.81 -4.48 -3.26
N ASN A 39 1.44 -3.81 -4.22
CA ASN A 39 0.70 -2.93 -5.13
C ASN A 39 -0.29 -3.71 -6.00
N GLY A 40 -0.17 -5.03 -6.16
CA GLY A 40 -1.15 -5.83 -6.93
C GLY A 40 -2.60 -5.67 -6.46
N PRO A 41 -2.92 -5.99 -5.19
CA PRO A 41 -4.23 -5.73 -4.59
C PRO A 41 -4.67 -4.26 -4.65
N LEU A 42 -3.75 -3.32 -4.39
CA LEU A 42 -4.05 -1.88 -4.44
C LEU A 42 -4.39 -1.40 -5.86
N ILE A 43 -3.58 -1.78 -6.85
CA ILE A 43 -3.81 -1.51 -8.27
C ILE A 43 -5.14 -2.13 -8.72
N PHE A 44 -5.42 -3.36 -8.30
CA PHE A 44 -6.70 -4.01 -8.61
C PHE A 44 -7.87 -3.25 -8.01
N GLN A 45 -7.75 -2.80 -6.76
CA GLN A 45 -8.76 -1.98 -6.10
C GLN A 45 -9.00 -0.67 -6.85
N ILE A 46 -7.94 0.09 -7.18
CA ILE A 46 -8.04 1.36 -7.91
C ILE A 46 -8.68 1.13 -9.30
N LYS A 47 -8.26 0.10 -10.04
CA LYS A 47 -8.87 -0.26 -11.34
C LYS A 47 -10.34 -0.62 -11.21
N ARG A 48 -10.72 -1.31 -10.14
CA ARG A 48 -12.11 -1.65 -9.84
C ARG A 48 -12.93 -0.40 -9.51
N GLU A 49 -12.38 0.50 -8.70
CA GLU A 49 -13.02 1.78 -8.38
C GLU A 49 -13.27 2.63 -9.63
N ILE A 50 -12.26 2.76 -10.50
CA ILE A 50 -12.40 3.43 -11.82
C ILE A 50 -13.50 2.77 -12.65
N SER A 51 -13.52 1.44 -12.73
CA SER A 51 -14.52 0.69 -13.52
C SER A 51 -15.94 0.84 -12.97
N SER A 52 -16.08 1.01 -11.66
CA SER A 52 -17.36 1.21 -10.97
C SER A 52 -17.83 2.67 -10.94
N LEU A 53 -16.94 3.62 -11.28
CA LEU A 53 -17.24 5.04 -11.20
C LEU A 53 -18.16 5.48 -12.33
N THR A 54 -19.44 5.65 -12.00
CA THR A 54 -20.45 6.22 -12.90
C THR A 54 -20.76 7.66 -12.52
N GLN A 55 -21.02 8.54 -13.49
CA GLN A 55 -21.33 9.95 -13.22
C GLN A 55 -22.63 10.18 -12.41
N ILE A 56 -23.53 9.19 -12.34
CA ILE A 56 -24.92 9.31 -11.87
C ILE A 56 -25.06 10.25 -10.65
N GLY A 57 -25.83 11.32 -10.82
CA GLY A 57 -26.13 12.31 -9.77
C GLY A 57 -25.00 13.28 -9.44
N MET A 58 -23.80 13.12 -10.02
CA MET A 58 -22.66 14.02 -9.83
C MET A 58 -22.55 15.04 -10.97
N SER A 59 -22.09 16.24 -10.64
CA SER A 59 -21.69 17.21 -11.66
C SER A 59 -20.47 16.71 -12.43
N VAL A 60 -20.33 17.16 -13.68
CA VAL A 60 -19.20 16.81 -14.55
C VAL A 60 -17.87 17.10 -13.86
N THR A 61 -17.75 18.25 -13.21
CA THR A 61 -16.55 18.65 -12.47
C THR A 61 -16.20 17.66 -11.37
N VAL A 62 -17.17 17.28 -10.53
CA VAL A 62 -16.94 16.34 -9.41
C VAL A 62 -16.55 14.97 -9.91
N TYR A 63 -17.19 14.48 -10.98
CA TYR A 63 -16.84 13.21 -11.60
C TYR A 63 -15.40 13.21 -12.12
N PHE A 64 -15.01 14.22 -12.91
CA PHE A 64 -13.66 14.30 -13.47
C PHE A 64 -12.59 14.50 -12.41
N THR A 65 -12.85 15.25 -11.33
CA THR A 65 -11.92 15.38 -10.22
C THR A 65 -11.67 14.03 -9.54
N LYS A 66 -12.72 13.23 -9.30
CA LYS A 66 -12.58 11.88 -8.73
C LYS A 66 -11.82 10.93 -9.66
N LEU A 67 -12.15 10.94 -10.95
CA LEU A 67 -11.49 10.12 -11.95
C LEU A 67 -10.00 10.46 -12.07
N LYS A 68 -9.66 11.76 -12.08
CA LYS A 68 -8.28 12.22 -12.11
C LYS A 68 -7.51 11.75 -10.88
N LYS A 69 -8.08 11.91 -9.69
CA LYS A 69 -7.46 11.43 -8.45
C LYS A 69 -7.14 9.93 -8.48
N LEU A 70 -8.08 9.10 -8.93
CA LEU A 70 -7.87 7.65 -9.04
C LEU A 70 -6.81 7.28 -10.09
N ARG A 71 -6.66 8.08 -11.15
CA ARG A 71 -5.58 7.91 -12.13
C ARG A 71 -4.23 8.34 -11.57
N ASP A 72 -4.17 9.46 -10.87
CA ASP A 72 -2.95 9.95 -10.22
C ASP A 72 -2.46 8.99 -9.11
N GLU A 73 -3.36 8.23 -8.47
CA GLU A 73 -3.01 7.16 -7.51
C GLU A 73 -2.54 5.85 -8.18
N LEU A 74 -2.78 5.68 -9.48
CA LEU A 74 -2.36 4.51 -10.25
C LEU A 74 -0.97 4.69 -10.89
N ASP A 75 -0.57 5.93 -11.18
CA ASP A 75 0.74 6.34 -11.73
C ASP A 75 1.84 6.36 -10.65
#